data_AF-A0A6S7BBC6-F1
#
_entry.id   AF-A0A6S7BBC6-F1
#
_cell.length_a   1.000
_cell.length_b   1.000
_cell.length_c   1.000
_cell.angle_alpha   90.00
_cell.angle_beta   90.00
_cell.angle_gamma   90.00
#
_symmetry.space_group_name_H-M   'P 1'
#
loop_
_entity.id
_entity.type
_entity.pdbx_description
1 polymer ?
#
loop_
_entity_poly.entity_id
_entity_poly.type
_entity_poly.pdbx_seq_one_letter_code
_entity_poly.pdbx_strand_id
1 'polypeptide(L)'
;MSAIEQCRSAALGGHVLRCSGCAKVEIAYNSCRNRHCPRCQASAAHRWLEARQADLLPVEYYHVVFTLPAAISAIAWYNKAVLYGLLR
;
A
#
# COMPACT_ATOMS: atom_id res chain seq x y z
N MET A 1 -14.48 11.76 8.54
CA MET A 1 -13.14 11.12 8.60
C MET A 1 -12.83 10.49 9.96
N SER A 2 -13.81 10.27 10.85
CA SER A 2 -13.55 9.86 12.24
C SER A 2 -12.82 8.51 12.40
N ALA A 3 -13.08 7.54 11.52
CA ALA A 3 -12.47 6.21 11.64
C ALA A 3 -10.93 6.22 11.53
N ILE A 4 -10.36 7.07 10.69
CA ILE A 4 -8.89 7.13 10.52
C ILE A 4 -8.25 7.81 11.73
N GLU A 5 -8.87 8.87 12.25
CA GLU A 5 -8.40 9.61 13.43
C GLU A 5 -8.40 8.72 14.68
N GLN A 6 -9.48 7.96 14.89
CA GLN A 6 -9.65 7.06 16.05
C GLN A 6 -8.81 5.77 15.97
N CYS A 7 -8.18 5.48 14.83
CA CYS A 7 -7.41 4.26 14.64
C CYS A 7 -6.28 4.11 15.68
N ARG A 8 -6.11 2.91 16.23
CA ARG A 8 -5.09 2.61 17.25
C ARG A 8 -5.16 3.51 18.50
N SER A 9 -6.36 3.93 18.87
CA SER A 9 -6.62 4.65 20.12
C SER A 9 -7.56 3.87 21.03
N ALA A 10 -7.66 4.31 22.29
CA ALA A 10 -8.56 3.72 23.28
C ALA A 10 -10.04 3.73 22.84
N ALA A 11 -10.43 4.63 21.95
CA ALA A 11 -11.81 4.73 21.43
C ALA A 11 -12.28 3.45 20.71
N LEU A 12 -11.34 2.63 20.20
CA LEU A 12 -11.65 1.37 19.51
C LEU A 12 -11.40 0.14 20.39
N GLY A 13 -11.11 0.34 21.68
CA GLY A 13 -10.67 -0.71 22.59
C GLY A 13 -9.32 -1.32 22.20
N GLY A 14 -8.91 -2.36 22.92
CA GLY A 14 -7.64 -3.03 22.69
C GLY A 14 -7.41 -4.21 23.62
N HIS A 15 -6.19 -4.73 23.56
CA HIS A 15 -5.74 -5.85 24.36
C HIS A 15 -4.67 -5.36 25.34
N VAL A 16 -4.71 -5.89 26.56
CA VAL A 16 -3.66 -5.67 27.56
C VAL A 16 -2.86 -6.96 27.67
N LEU A 17 -1.57 -6.87 27.36
CA LEU A 17 -0.62 -7.95 27.45
C LEU A 17 0.22 -7.73 28.71
N ARG A 18 0.32 -8.73 29.58
CA ARG A 18 1.17 -8.68 30.77
C ARG A 18 2.19 -9.81 30.73
N CYS A 19 3.46 -9.47 30.84
CA CYS A 19 4.54 -10.44 30.95
C CYS A 19 4.51 -11.10 32.34
N SER A 20 4.51 -12.44 32.41
CA SER A 20 4.53 -13.18 33.66
C SER A 20 5.88 -13.12 34.39
N GLY A 21 6.99 -12.92 33.66
CA GLY A 21 8.34 -12.89 34.23
C GLY A 21 8.76 -11.54 34.82
N CYS A 22 8.44 -10.43 34.15
CA CYS A 22 8.85 -9.09 34.58
C CYS A 22 7.70 -8.14 34.91
N ALA A 23 6.46 -8.63 34.89
CA ALA A 23 5.23 -7.85 35.12
C ALA A 23 4.98 -6.67 34.17
N LYS A 24 5.81 -6.48 33.13
CA LYS A 24 5.63 -5.43 32.11
C LYS A 24 4.24 -5.54 31.48
N VAL A 25 3.57 -4.40 31.34
CA VAL A 25 2.27 -4.30 30.67
C VAL A 25 2.43 -3.55 29.35
N GLU A 26 1.86 -4.10 28.29
CA GLU A 26 1.73 -3.46 26.98
C GLU A 26 0.27 -3.40 26.57
N ILE A 27 -0.13 -2.31 25.92
CA ILE A 27 -1.49 -2.11 25.44
C ILE A 27 -1.46 -2.06 23.91
N ALA A 28 -2.23 -2.93 23.27
CA ALA A 28 -2.39 -2.99 21.82
C ALA A 28 -3.81 -2.56 21.43
N TYR A 29 -3.97 -1.34 20.92
CA TYR A 29 -5.26 -0.84 20.45
C TYR A 29 -5.67 -1.41 19.09
N ASN A 30 -6.98 -1.55 18.90
CA ASN A 30 -7.57 -2.09 17.68
C ASN A 30 -7.40 -1.16 16.47
N SER A 31 -7.29 -1.77 15.29
CA SER A 31 -7.26 -1.05 14.02
C SER A 31 -8.66 -0.59 13.61
N CYS A 32 -8.78 0.56 12.94
CA CYS A 32 -10.07 1.01 12.39
C CYS A 32 -10.54 0.24 11.15
N ARG A 33 -9.69 -0.64 10.58
CA ARG A 33 -9.97 -1.47 9.39
C ARG A 33 -10.37 -0.69 8.13
N ASN A 34 -10.22 0.63 8.12
CA ASN A 34 -10.48 1.44 6.94
C ASN A 34 -9.37 1.19 5.89
N ARG A 35 -9.78 0.89 4.65
CA ARG A 35 -8.87 0.62 3.51
C ARG A 35 -7.95 1.80 3.17
N HIS A 36 -8.34 3.02 3.53
CA HIS A 36 -7.56 4.24 3.30
C HIS A 36 -6.71 4.64 4.50
N CYS A 37 -6.76 3.89 5.62
CA CYS A 37 -5.99 4.24 6.80
C CYS A 37 -4.52 3.86 6.60
N PRO A 38 -3.58 4.82 6.60
CA PRO A 38 -2.16 4.52 6.40
C PRO A 38 -1.61 3.61 7.50
N ARG A 39 -2.09 3.74 8.75
CA ARG A 39 -1.70 2.88 9.86
C ARG A 39 -2.15 1.42 9.70
N CYS A 40 -3.35 1.20 9.15
CA CYS A 40 -3.85 -0.16 8.93
C CYS A 40 -3.19 -0.81 7.71
N GLN A 41 -2.92 -0.02 6.67
CA GLN A 41 -2.37 -0.51 5.41
C GLN A 41 -0.84 -0.56 5.38
N ALA A 42 -0.13 -0.03 6.38
CA ALA A 42 1.32 0.04 6.40
C ALA A 42 2.00 -1.30 6.07
N SER A 43 1.59 -2.39 6.72
CA SER A 43 2.16 -3.72 6.47
C SER A 43 1.90 -4.22 5.04
N ALA A 44 0.72 -3.95 4.48
CA ALA A 44 0.42 -4.30 3.09
C ALA A 44 1.24 -3.45 2.11
N ALA A 45 1.39 -2.16 2.39
CA ALA A 45 2.23 -1.25 1.61
C ALA A 45 3.70 -1.68 1.63
N HIS A 46 4.23 -2.07 2.79
CA HIS A 46 5.59 -2.60 2.91
C HIS A 46 5.80 -3.88 2.10
N ARG A 47 4.90 -4.87 2.21
CA ARG A 47 4.98 -6.09 1.38
C ARG A 47 4.93 -5.78 -0.11
N TRP A 48 4.08 -4.84 -0.51
CA TRP A 48 4.00 -4.41 -1.91
C TRP A 48 5.30 -3.75 -2.36
N LEU A 49 5.89 -2.89 -1.52
CA LEU A 49 7.14 -2.20 -1.82
C LEU A 49 8.31 -3.19 -1.93
N GLU A 50 8.43 -4.14 -1.00
CA GLU A 50 9.44 -5.20 -1.04
C GLU A 50 9.34 -6.01 -2.35
N ALA A 51 8.12 -6.40 -2.74
CA ALA A 51 7.89 -7.11 -3.99
C ALA A 51 8.31 -6.28 -5.21
N ARG A 52 8.05 -4.96 -5.22
CA ARG A 52 8.48 -4.08 -6.31
C ARG A 52 9.98 -3.83 -6.31
N GLN A 53 10.62 -3.76 -5.15
CA GLN A 53 12.07 -3.62 -5.05
C GLN A 53 12.80 -4.86 -5.57
N ALA A 54 12.23 -6.06 -5.38
CA ALA A 54 12.78 -7.29 -5.93
C ALA A 54 12.79 -7.32 -7.48
N ASP A 55 11.91 -6.56 -8.12
CA ASP A 55 11.86 -6.43 -9.59
C ASP A 55 12.91 -5.43 -10.13
N LEU A 56 13.60 -4.67 -9.25
CA LEU A 56 14.56 -3.66 -9.66
C LEU A 56 15.94 -4.27 -9.93
N LEU A 57 16.49 -3.95 -11.09
CA LEU A 57 17.88 -4.27 -11.43
C LEU A 57 18.84 -3.38 -10.62
N PRO A 58 20.04 -3.86 -10.24
CA PRO A 58 21.04 -3.10 -9.49
C PRO A 58 21.79 -2.10 -10.39
N VAL A 59 21.04 -1.27 -11.12
CA VAL A 59 21.52 -0.26 -12.07
C VAL A 59 20.71 1.02 -11.87
N GLU A 60 21.18 2.14 -12.42
CA GLU A 60 20.38 3.36 -12.46
C GLU A 60 19.07 3.11 -13.23
N TYR A 61 17.95 3.29 -12.55
CA TYR A 61 16.61 3.04 -13.09
C TYR A 61 15.88 4.36 -13.31
N TYR A 62 15.36 4.55 -14.54
CA TYR A 62 14.54 5.71 -14.90
C TYR A 62 13.18 5.23 -15.40
N HIS A 63 12.11 5.67 -14.75
CA HIS A 63 10.75 5.44 -15.24
C HIS A 63 10.45 6.44 -16.36
N VAL A 64 10.45 5.97 -17.61
CA VAL A 64 10.15 6.78 -18.78
C VAL A 64 8.65 6.81 -19.01
N VAL A 65 8.05 8.00 -18.91
CA VAL A 65 6.68 8.24 -19.34
C VAL A 65 6.73 9.01 -20.66
N PHE A 66 6.03 8.50 -21.67
CA PHE A 66 5.94 9.15 -22.97
C PHE A 66 4.49 9.14 -23.48
N THR A 67 4.16 10.15 -24.28
CA THR A 67 2.88 10.24 -24.96
C THR A 67 2.94 9.43 -26.25
N LEU A 68 1.91 8.61 -26.50
CA LEU A 68 1.82 7.86 -27.76
C LEU A 68 1.73 8.84 -28.95
N PRO A 69 2.43 8.56 -30.07
CA PRO A 69 2.32 9.36 -31.28
C PRO A 69 0.87 9.53 -31.75
N ALA A 70 0.55 10.72 -32.27
CA ALA A 70 -0.80 11.08 -32.71
C ALA A 70 -1.41 10.06 -33.67
N ALA A 71 -0.60 9.53 -34.61
CA ALA A 71 -1.03 8.54 -35.61
C ALA A 71 -1.62 7.25 -35.02
N ILE A 72 -1.20 6.85 -33.81
CA ILE A 72 -1.67 5.62 -33.15
C ILE A 72 -2.58 5.89 -31.94
N SER A 73 -2.77 7.15 -31.56
CA SER A 73 -3.54 7.56 -30.37
C SER A 73 -4.98 7.05 -30.37
N ALA A 74 -5.69 7.20 -31.49
CA ALA A 74 -7.08 6.75 -31.63
C ALA A 74 -7.18 5.22 -31.55
N ILE A 75 -6.26 4.50 -32.21
CA ILE A 75 -6.22 3.03 -32.17
C ILE A 75 -6.00 2.57 -30.73
N ALA A 76 -5.06 3.17 -30.00
CA ALA A 76 -4.81 2.84 -28.60
C ALA A 76 -6.01 3.17 -27.70
N TRP A 77 -6.72 4.27 -27.97
CA TRP A 77 -7.90 4.66 -27.22
C TRP A 77 -9.03 3.63 -27.29
N TYR A 78 -9.26 3.03 -28.47
CA TYR A 78 -10.29 2.01 -28.66
C TYR A 78 -9.83 0.60 -28.25
N ASN A 79 -8.52 0.34 -28.19
CA ASN A 79 -7.96 -0.99 -27.92
C ASN A 79 -7.20 -1.08 -26.59
N LYS A 80 -7.65 -0.37 -25.56
CA LYS A 80 -6.93 -0.20 -24.27
C LYS A 80 -6.44 -1.52 -23.65
N ALA A 81 -7.27 -2.56 -23.65
CA ALA A 81 -6.92 -3.85 -23.05
C ALA A 81 -5.73 -4.52 -23.76
N VAL A 82 -5.74 -4.53 -25.10
CA VAL A 82 -4.65 -5.10 -25.91
C VAL A 82 -3.39 -4.26 -25.75
N LEU A 83 -3.51 -2.93 -25.86
CA LEU A 83 -2.38 -2.01 -25.76
C LEU A 83 -1.71 -2.05 -24.37
N TYR A 84 -2.48 -2.06 -23.29
CA TYR A 84 -1.91 -2.21 -21.94
C TYR A 84 -1.36 -3.61 -21.67
N GLY A 85 -1.87 -4.64 -22.36
CA GLY A 85 -1.30 -5.98 -22.32
C GLY A 85 0.10 -6.06 -22.94
N LEU A 86 0.36 -5.31 -24.01
CA LEU A 86 1.66 -5.26 -24.68
C LEU A 86 2.73 -4.45 -23.93
N LEU A 87 2.30 -3.52 -23.06
CA LEU A 87 3.20 -2.62 -22.30
C LEU A 87 3.50 -3.12 -20.89
N ARG A 88 3.23 -4.40 -20.61
CA ARG A 88 3.37 -5.02 -19.30
C ARG A 88 4.51 -6.02 -19.24
#